data_AF-A0A382HW66-F1
#
_entry.id   AF-A0A382HW66-F1
#
_cell.length_a   1.000
_cell.length_b   1.000
_cell.length_c   1.000
_cell.angle_alpha   90.00
_cell.angle_beta   90.00
_cell.angle_gamma   90.00
#
_symmetry.space_group_name_H-M   'P 1'
#
loop_
_entity.id
_entity.type
_entity.pdbx_description
1 polymer ?
#
loop_
_entity_poly.entity_id
_entity_poly.type
_entity_poly.pdbx_seq_one_letter_code
_entity_poly.pdbx_strand_id
1 'polypeptide(L)'
;MSAWIKMISDEEADKELLDILKLVRTPHGTVDNVMRVHTLRPNTMRGHVILYRAVLHDDANTLPMWLQETIGSYVSILNNCTYSLENHWANARHLIDDDARADRIETALYAHRLDDEFEGLELALLQYAEKLTLSPGGMVKSDVEALVHAGANDGQILEANQIIGYFNYVNRCLNGLGVTTEGDVVGFYKSD
;
A
#
# COMPACT_ATOMS: atom_id res chain seq x y z
N MET A 1 13.67 3.40 -18.32
CA MET A 1 12.44 2.65 -18.66
C MET A 1 11.81 2.27 -17.34
N SER A 2 10.61 2.76 -17.08
CA SER A 2 9.96 2.61 -15.77
C SER A 2 9.23 1.28 -15.55
N ALA A 3 9.30 0.33 -16.50
CA ALA A 3 8.82 -1.05 -16.39
C ALA A 3 9.48 -1.97 -17.44
N TRP A 4 9.39 -3.30 -17.29
CA TRP A 4 9.92 -4.31 -18.22
C TRP A 4 8.98 -4.66 -19.37
N ILE A 5 7.74 -4.15 -19.35
CA ILE A 5 6.74 -4.39 -20.39
C ILE A 5 6.33 -3.08 -21.06
N LYS A 6 5.71 -3.17 -22.24
CA LYS A 6 5.14 -2.00 -22.92
C LYS A 6 4.06 -1.37 -22.02
N MET A 7 4.12 -0.05 -21.89
CA MET A 7 3.02 0.78 -21.39
C MET A 7 2.52 1.67 -22.54
N ILE A 8 1.21 1.78 -22.71
CA ILE A 8 0.58 2.59 -23.76
C ILE A 8 0.51 4.04 -23.26
N SER A 9 0.96 5.00 -24.08
CA SER A 9 0.88 6.43 -23.75
C SER A 9 -0.53 6.97 -23.97
N ASP A 10 -0.79 8.17 -23.48
CA ASP A 10 -2.07 8.85 -23.66
C ASP A 10 -2.38 9.09 -25.16
N GLU A 11 -1.37 9.32 -26.00
CA GLU A 11 -1.51 9.55 -27.45
C GLU A 11 -1.84 8.26 -28.23
N GLU A 12 -1.36 7.11 -27.75
CA GLU A 12 -1.61 5.80 -28.34
C GLU A 12 -2.88 5.12 -27.80
N ALA A 13 -3.48 5.68 -26.74
CA ALA A 13 -4.60 5.08 -26.06
C ALA A 13 -5.90 5.15 -26.87
N ASP A 14 -6.64 4.04 -26.89
CA ASP A 14 -8.01 4.04 -27.40
C ASP A 14 -8.96 4.75 -26.43
N LYS A 15 -10.24 4.84 -26.82
CA LYS A 15 -11.27 5.51 -26.02
C LYS A 15 -11.43 4.89 -24.63
N GLU A 16 -11.37 3.57 -24.52
CA GLU A 16 -11.56 2.88 -23.23
C GLU A 16 -10.40 3.18 -22.30
N LEU A 17 -9.16 3.04 -22.78
CA LEU A 17 -7.97 3.32 -21.99
C LEU A 17 -7.90 4.80 -21.59
N LEU A 18 -8.23 5.73 -22.48
CA LEU A 18 -8.28 7.17 -22.15
C LEU A 18 -9.26 7.48 -21.01
N ASP A 19 -10.40 6.82 -20.97
CA ASP A 19 -11.38 7.01 -19.90
C ASP A 19 -10.85 6.49 -18.55
N ILE A 20 -10.07 5.39 -18.54
CA ILE A 20 -9.39 4.93 -17.31
C ILE A 20 -8.25 5.86 -16.91
N LEU A 21 -7.40 6.27 -17.86
CA LEU A 21 -6.29 7.18 -17.62
C LEU A 21 -6.77 8.51 -17.00
N LYS A 22 -7.98 8.97 -17.33
CA LYS A 22 -8.63 10.10 -16.65
C LYS A 22 -9.05 9.78 -15.22
N LEU A 23 -9.64 8.61 -14.98
CA LEU A 23 -10.10 8.18 -13.66
C LEU A 23 -8.96 8.03 -12.64
N VAL A 24 -7.80 7.53 -13.09
CA VAL A 24 -6.65 7.23 -12.21
C VAL A 24 -5.67 8.39 -12.07
N ARG A 25 -5.91 9.51 -12.76
CA ARG A 25 -4.99 10.64 -12.77
C ARG A 25 -4.85 11.23 -11.37
N THR A 26 -3.62 11.50 -10.97
CA THR A 26 -3.31 12.15 -9.69
C THR A 26 -3.77 13.61 -9.72
N PRO A 27 -3.89 14.27 -8.54
CA PRO A 27 -4.14 15.71 -8.47
C PRO A 27 -3.10 16.56 -9.21
N HIS A 28 -1.90 16.02 -9.43
CA HIS A 28 -0.81 16.67 -10.18
C HIS A 28 -0.95 16.55 -11.70
N GLY A 29 -1.97 15.85 -12.19
CA GLY A 29 -2.23 15.65 -13.61
C GLY A 29 -1.43 14.51 -14.24
N THR A 30 -0.64 13.78 -13.46
CA THR A 30 0.14 12.61 -13.89
C THR A 30 -0.63 11.31 -13.66
N VAL A 31 -0.18 10.23 -14.28
CA VAL A 31 -0.64 8.87 -13.95
C VAL A 31 0.59 8.10 -13.53
N ASP A 32 0.59 7.64 -12.28
CA ASP A 32 1.76 6.99 -11.68
C ASP A 32 2.01 5.63 -12.34
N ASN A 33 3.27 5.20 -12.33
CA ASN A 33 3.69 3.96 -13.00
C ASN A 33 2.96 2.71 -12.48
N VAL A 34 2.53 2.69 -11.20
CA VAL A 34 1.68 1.63 -10.63
C VAL A 34 0.35 1.47 -11.37
N MET A 35 -0.20 2.55 -11.93
CA MET A 35 -1.39 2.50 -12.75
C MET A 35 -1.04 2.31 -14.23
N ARG A 36 0.02 2.97 -14.73
CA ARG A 36 0.44 2.86 -16.15
C ARG A 36 0.83 1.44 -16.56
N VAL A 37 1.38 0.65 -15.64
CA VAL A 37 1.78 -0.74 -15.95
C VAL A 37 0.58 -1.62 -16.35
N HIS A 38 -0.64 -1.21 -16.02
CA HIS A 38 -1.87 -1.91 -16.42
C HIS A 38 -2.43 -1.48 -17.78
N THR A 39 -1.82 -0.53 -18.49
CA THR A 39 -2.37 0.06 -19.74
C THR A 39 -2.70 -0.96 -20.84
N LEU A 40 -2.03 -2.12 -20.88
CA LEU A 40 -2.36 -3.22 -21.80
C LEU A 40 -3.66 -3.95 -21.45
N ARG A 41 -4.23 -3.73 -20.26
CA ARG A 41 -5.47 -4.33 -19.73
C ARG A 41 -6.26 -3.28 -18.92
N PRO A 42 -6.99 -2.36 -19.59
CA PRO A 42 -7.76 -1.29 -18.92
C PRO A 42 -8.73 -1.79 -17.85
N ASN A 43 -9.27 -3.01 -18.02
CA ASN A 43 -10.17 -3.63 -17.05
C ASN A 43 -9.50 -3.91 -15.69
N THR A 44 -8.25 -4.37 -15.67
CA THR A 44 -7.53 -4.61 -14.40
C THR A 44 -7.07 -3.31 -13.78
N MET A 45 -6.71 -2.32 -14.60
CA MET A 45 -6.42 -0.95 -14.15
C MET A 45 -7.62 -0.32 -13.42
N ARG A 46 -8.82 -0.47 -13.98
CA ARG A 46 -10.06 0.00 -13.34
C ARG A 46 -10.31 -0.71 -12.01
N GLY A 47 -10.13 -2.03 -11.97
CA GLY A 47 -10.28 -2.80 -10.74
C GLY A 47 -9.28 -2.37 -9.66
N HIS A 48 -8.03 -2.14 -10.06
CA HIS A 48 -6.96 -1.67 -9.18
C HIS A 48 -7.35 -0.34 -8.52
N VAL A 49 -7.68 0.70 -9.28
CA VAL A 49 -7.98 2.02 -8.69
C VAL A 49 -9.21 1.99 -7.77
N ILE A 50 -10.22 1.17 -8.08
CA ILE A 50 -11.40 1.01 -7.23
C ILE A 50 -11.00 0.35 -5.91
N LEU A 51 -10.27 -0.77 -5.96
CA LEU A 51 -9.84 -1.46 -4.75
C LEU A 51 -8.87 -0.60 -3.92
N TYR A 52 -7.91 0.06 -4.56
CA TYR A 52 -6.97 0.99 -3.91
C TYR A 52 -7.70 2.06 -3.08
N ARG A 53 -8.68 2.72 -3.70
CA ARG A 53 -9.47 3.77 -3.01
C ARG A 53 -10.31 3.19 -1.89
N ALA A 54 -10.93 2.03 -2.09
CA ALA A 54 -11.69 1.36 -1.03
C ALA A 54 -10.80 0.99 0.19
N VAL A 55 -9.56 0.58 -0.07
CA VAL A 55 -8.64 0.08 0.96
C VAL A 55 -7.96 1.20 1.76
N LEU A 56 -7.65 2.34 1.14
CA LEU A 56 -6.87 3.42 1.80
C LEU A 56 -7.59 4.76 1.94
N HIS A 57 -8.65 5.00 1.17
CA HIS A 57 -9.24 6.34 1.00
C HIS A 57 -10.77 6.36 1.14
N ASP A 58 -11.37 5.30 1.69
CA ASP A 58 -12.82 5.24 1.90
C ASP A 58 -13.18 5.78 3.28
N ASP A 59 -14.18 6.66 3.35
CA ASP A 59 -14.66 7.26 4.61
C ASP A 59 -15.25 6.22 5.58
N ALA A 60 -15.55 5.01 5.10
CA ALA A 60 -15.99 3.90 5.94
C ALA A 60 -14.84 3.23 6.71
N ASN A 61 -13.58 3.48 6.35
CA ASN A 61 -12.42 2.95 7.06
C ASN A 61 -12.28 3.60 8.44
N THR A 62 -11.80 2.80 9.40
CA THR A 62 -11.79 3.17 10.82
C THR A 62 -10.42 3.10 11.46
N LEU A 63 -9.45 2.42 10.85
CA LEU A 63 -8.06 2.52 11.30
C LEU A 63 -7.53 3.92 10.96
N PRO A 64 -6.69 4.53 11.82
CA PRO A 64 -6.06 5.80 11.50
C PRO A 64 -5.28 5.72 10.18
N MET A 65 -5.40 6.74 9.32
CA MET A 65 -4.76 6.74 8.00
C MET A 65 -3.25 6.50 8.07
N TRP A 66 -2.56 7.07 9.06
CA TRP A 66 -1.13 6.86 9.27
C TRP A 66 -0.80 5.37 9.50
N LEU A 67 -1.68 4.64 10.19
CA LEU A 67 -1.52 3.22 10.48
C LEU A 67 -1.84 2.37 9.25
N GLN A 68 -2.83 2.74 8.45
CA GLN A 68 -3.12 2.09 7.17
C GLN A 68 -1.89 2.14 6.24
N GLU A 69 -1.29 3.33 6.09
CA GLU A 69 -0.08 3.54 5.28
C GLU A 69 1.14 2.82 5.89
N THR A 70 1.24 2.76 7.22
CA THR A 70 2.31 2.02 7.92
C THR A 70 2.20 0.50 7.69
N ILE A 71 0.99 -0.08 7.77
CA ILE A 71 0.76 -1.50 7.46
C ILE A 71 1.16 -1.79 6.01
N GLY A 72 0.71 -0.96 5.07
CA GLY A 72 1.07 -1.11 3.65
C GLY A 72 2.57 -1.00 3.37
N SER A 73 3.23 -0.06 4.04
CA SER A 73 4.68 0.13 3.99
C SER A 73 5.41 -1.10 4.55
N TYR A 74 4.95 -1.65 5.67
CA TYR A 74 5.56 -2.83 6.26
C TYR A 74 5.42 -4.07 5.38
N VAL A 75 4.23 -4.31 4.79
CA VAL A 75 4.05 -5.37 3.78
C VAL A 75 5.00 -5.18 2.60
N SER A 76 5.26 -3.94 2.20
CA SER A 76 6.20 -3.62 1.11
C SER A 76 7.65 -3.87 1.50
N ILE A 77 8.05 -3.60 2.76
CA ILE A 77 9.36 -3.99 3.32
C ILE A 77 9.53 -5.50 3.25
N LEU A 78 8.55 -6.26 3.75
CA LEU A 78 8.57 -7.73 3.77
C LEU A 78 8.66 -8.35 2.36
N ASN A 79 8.03 -7.72 1.38
CA ASN A 79 8.05 -8.13 -0.02
C ASN A 79 9.25 -7.57 -0.81
N ASN A 80 10.14 -6.79 -0.20
CA ASN A 80 11.21 -6.04 -0.88
C ASN A 80 10.70 -5.26 -2.10
N CYS A 81 9.64 -4.47 -1.92
CA CYS A 81 9.03 -3.66 -2.98
C CYS A 81 9.33 -2.17 -2.78
N THR A 82 10.43 -1.70 -3.36
CA THR A 82 10.91 -0.32 -3.24
C THR A 82 9.87 0.70 -3.72
N TYR A 83 9.22 0.46 -4.88
CA TYR A 83 8.25 1.41 -5.44
C TYR A 83 7.10 1.72 -4.47
N SER A 84 6.46 0.67 -3.92
CA SER A 84 5.37 0.86 -2.97
C SER A 84 5.88 1.50 -1.69
N LEU A 85 7.05 1.06 -1.20
CA LEU A 85 7.60 1.61 0.03
C LEU A 85 7.88 3.11 -0.07
N GLU A 86 8.54 3.58 -1.14
CA GLU A 86 8.87 4.99 -1.34
C GLU A 86 7.60 5.87 -1.29
N ASN A 87 6.54 5.45 -1.98
CA ASN A 87 5.29 6.22 -2.04
C ASN A 87 4.50 6.18 -0.72
N HIS A 88 4.32 4.99 -0.15
CA HIS A 88 3.44 4.81 1.01
C HIS A 88 4.13 5.22 2.31
N TRP A 89 5.45 5.07 2.41
CA TRP A 89 6.19 5.55 3.58
C TRP A 89 6.26 7.08 3.61
N ALA A 90 6.39 7.74 2.45
CA ALA A 90 6.27 9.20 2.37
C ALA A 90 4.92 9.69 2.93
N ASN A 91 3.82 8.99 2.61
CA ASN A 91 2.50 9.29 3.15
C ASN A 91 2.41 9.00 4.66
N ALA A 92 2.88 7.83 5.10
CA ALA A 92 2.90 7.47 6.52
C ALA A 92 3.65 8.51 7.35
N ARG A 93 4.86 8.90 6.90
CA ARG A 93 5.68 9.93 7.54
C ARG A 93 4.95 11.26 7.67
N HIS A 94 4.33 11.72 6.58
CA HIS A 94 3.54 12.95 6.59
C HIS A 94 2.38 12.88 7.60
N LEU A 95 1.65 11.75 7.63
CA LEU A 95 0.50 11.54 8.50
C LEU A 95 0.87 11.30 9.97
N ILE A 96 2.07 10.82 10.26
CA ILE A 96 2.61 10.70 11.62
C ILE A 96 2.89 12.08 12.22
N ASP A 97 3.23 13.07 11.40
CA ASP A 97 3.49 14.47 11.80
C ASP A 97 4.55 14.61 12.92
N ASP A 98 5.51 13.69 12.93
CA ASP A 98 6.66 13.66 13.83
C ASP A 98 7.81 12.92 13.12
N ASP A 99 8.71 13.69 12.50
CA ASP A 99 9.84 13.16 11.73
C ASP A 99 10.73 12.21 12.57
N ALA A 100 10.97 12.55 13.84
CA ALA A 100 11.83 11.76 14.70
C ALA A 100 11.16 10.44 15.08
N ARG A 101 9.84 10.42 15.28
CA ARG A 101 9.08 9.19 15.48
C ARG A 101 9.02 8.37 14.21
N ALA A 102 8.79 8.98 13.06
CA ALA A 102 8.79 8.29 11.78
C ALA A 102 10.14 7.57 11.53
N ASP A 103 11.27 8.25 11.75
CA ASP A 103 12.61 7.63 11.60
C ASP A 103 12.79 6.38 12.49
N ARG A 104 12.31 6.43 13.73
CA ARG A 104 12.39 5.28 14.65
C ARG A 104 11.46 4.15 14.23
N ILE A 105 10.24 4.46 13.79
CA ILE A 105 9.30 3.47 13.26
C ILE A 105 9.92 2.78 12.03
N GLU A 106 10.45 3.52 11.07
CA GLU A 106 11.07 2.94 9.87
C GLU A 106 12.19 1.96 10.26
N THR A 107 13.05 2.38 11.21
CA THR A 107 14.11 1.54 11.76
C THR A 107 13.56 0.25 12.38
N ALA A 108 12.49 0.35 13.18
CA ALA A 108 11.84 -0.80 13.82
C ALA A 108 11.22 -1.77 12.79
N LEU A 109 10.58 -1.23 11.73
CA LEU A 109 10.00 -2.04 10.65
C LEU A 109 11.07 -2.84 9.91
N TYR A 110 12.18 -2.21 9.50
CA TYR A 110 13.29 -2.90 8.83
C TYR A 110 14.00 -3.92 9.73
N ALA A 111 14.09 -3.64 11.03
CA ALA A 111 14.72 -4.53 11.99
C ALA A 111 13.81 -5.68 12.45
N HIS A 112 12.53 -5.69 12.05
CA HIS A 112 11.49 -6.59 12.58
C HIS A 112 11.37 -6.54 14.11
N ARG A 113 11.63 -5.37 14.71
CA ARG A 113 11.51 -5.12 16.16
C ARG A 113 10.37 -4.16 16.42
N LEU A 114 9.16 -4.61 16.06
CA LEU A 114 7.95 -3.79 16.09
C LEU A 114 7.65 -3.26 17.49
N ASP A 115 7.98 -4.03 18.53
CA ASP A 115 7.82 -3.70 19.94
C ASP A 115 8.71 -2.54 20.42
N ASP A 116 9.68 -2.08 19.62
CA ASP A 116 10.47 -0.88 19.94
C ASP A 116 9.62 0.41 19.88
N GLU A 117 8.62 0.48 18.99
CA GLU A 117 7.81 1.69 18.76
C GLU A 117 6.29 1.46 18.79
N PHE A 118 5.84 0.20 18.81
CA PHE A 118 4.41 -0.15 18.80
C PHE A 118 4.03 -1.00 20.01
N GLU A 119 2.81 -0.79 20.50
CA GLU A 119 2.20 -1.60 21.55
C GLU A 119 0.71 -1.85 21.25
N GLY A 120 0.07 -2.71 22.04
CA GLY A 120 -1.36 -2.97 21.96
C GLY A 120 -1.85 -3.36 20.55
N LEU A 121 -2.88 -2.68 20.07
CA LEU A 121 -3.51 -2.97 18.77
C LEU A 121 -2.57 -2.73 17.59
N GLU A 122 -1.76 -1.68 17.61
CA GLU A 122 -0.85 -1.33 16.51
C GLU A 122 0.18 -2.45 16.29
N LEU A 123 0.80 -2.91 17.40
CA LEU A 123 1.75 -4.02 17.38
C LEU A 123 1.09 -5.31 16.88
N ALA A 124 -0.10 -5.64 17.38
CA ALA A 124 -0.81 -6.86 16.99
C ALA A 124 -1.17 -6.87 15.49
N LEU A 125 -1.59 -5.74 14.94
CA LEU A 125 -1.89 -5.58 13.52
C LEU A 125 -0.65 -5.75 12.64
N LEU A 126 0.49 -5.20 13.03
CA LEU A 126 1.75 -5.34 12.28
C LEU A 126 2.30 -6.77 12.34
N GLN A 127 2.20 -7.45 13.50
CA GLN A 127 2.54 -8.87 13.61
C GLN A 127 1.63 -9.75 12.73
N TYR A 128 0.34 -9.44 12.70
CA TYR A 128 -0.62 -10.10 11.81
C TYR A 128 -0.27 -9.85 10.32
N ALA A 129 0.12 -8.63 9.97
CA ALA A 129 0.59 -8.27 8.64
C ALA A 129 1.85 -9.05 8.23
N GLU A 130 2.81 -9.22 9.15
CA GLU A 130 4.00 -10.02 8.89
C GLU A 130 3.64 -11.48 8.59
N LYS A 131 2.86 -12.11 9.47
CA LYS A 131 2.49 -13.52 9.32
C LYS A 131 1.68 -13.75 8.05
N LEU A 132 0.67 -12.91 7.77
CA LEU A 132 -0.18 -13.06 6.59
C LEU A 132 0.60 -12.84 5.29
N THR A 133 1.62 -11.98 5.31
CA THR A 133 2.48 -11.73 4.14
C THR A 133 3.44 -12.89 3.89
N LEU A 134 4.16 -13.33 4.92
CA LEU A 134 5.24 -14.32 4.78
C LEU A 134 4.75 -15.78 4.81
N SER A 135 3.61 -16.05 5.45
CA SER A 135 3.09 -17.41 5.68
C SER A 135 1.56 -17.47 5.69
N PRO A 136 0.88 -17.01 4.61
CA PRO A 136 -0.59 -16.95 4.56
C PRO A 136 -1.28 -18.32 4.75
N GLY A 137 -0.66 -19.41 4.31
CA GLY A 137 -1.18 -20.77 4.52
C GLY A 137 -1.08 -21.27 5.97
N GLY A 138 -0.30 -20.59 6.82
CA GLY A 138 -0.13 -20.90 8.24
C GLY A 138 -1.02 -20.08 9.17
N MET A 139 -1.94 -19.28 8.63
CA MET A 139 -2.91 -18.53 9.41
C MET A 139 -3.87 -19.48 10.13
N VAL A 140 -4.16 -19.18 11.39
CA VAL A 140 -5.06 -19.95 12.25
C VAL A 140 -5.99 -18.99 12.99
N LYS A 141 -7.08 -19.52 13.56
CA LYS A 141 -8.09 -18.71 14.26
C LYS A 141 -7.49 -17.86 15.39
N SER A 142 -6.48 -18.38 16.10
CA SER A 142 -5.85 -17.66 17.20
C SER A 142 -5.13 -16.38 16.78
N ASP A 143 -4.73 -16.25 15.51
CA ASP A 143 -4.13 -14.99 15.00
C ASP A 143 -5.18 -13.86 14.97
N VAL A 144 -6.41 -14.19 14.57
CA VAL A 144 -7.54 -13.24 14.59
C VAL A 144 -7.99 -12.98 16.03
N GLU A 145 -8.05 -14.02 16.87
CA GLU A 145 -8.38 -13.84 18.29
C GLU A 145 -7.37 -12.91 18.98
N ALA A 146 -6.08 -12.99 18.65
CA ALA A 146 -5.06 -12.07 19.19
C ALA A 146 -5.38 -10.60 18.87
N LEU A 147 -5.86 -10.28 17.67
CA LEU A 147 -6.31 -8.94 17.29
C LEU A 147 -7.51 -8.49 18.14
N VAL A 148 -8.49 -9.38 18.33
CA VAL A 148 -9.67 -9.10 19.18
C VAL A 148 -9.24 -8.82 20.63
N HIS A 149 -8.33 -9.61 21.19
CA HIS A 149 -7.80 -9.39 22.54
C HIS A 149 -7.02 -8.07 22.66
N ALA A 150 -6.38 -7.62 21.58
CA ALA A 150 -5.72 -6.32 21.49
C ALA A 150 -6.70 -5.15 21.30
N GLY A 151 -8.01 -5.42 21.16
CA GLY A 151 -9.07 -4.42 21.08
C GLY A 151 -9.64 -4.16 19.68
N ALA A 152 -9.24 -4.94 18.67
CA ALA A 152 -9.80 -4.81 17.33
C ALA A 152 -11.27 -5.29 17.28
N ASN A 153 -12.12 -4.58 16.55
CA ASN A 153 -13.41 -5.12 16.12
C ASN A 153 -13.28 -5.83 14.75
N ASP A 154 -14.30 -6.62 14.37
CA ASP A 154 -14.30 -7.38 13.11
C ASP A 154 -14.10 -6.51 11.86
N GLY A 155 -14.60 -5.27 11.88
CA GLY A 155 -14.43 -4.29 10.80
C GLY A 155 -12.96 -3.89 10.64
N GLN A 156 -12.28 -3.55 11.73
CA GLN A 156 -10.85 -3.21 11.73
C GLN A 156 -9.97 -4.40 11.32
N ILE A 157 -10.36 -5.62 11.72
CA ILE A 157 -9.66 -6.84 11.31
C ILE A 157 -9.79 -7.05 9.79
N LEU A 158 -11.00 -6.88 9.26
CA LEU A 158 -11.23 -6.97 7.81
C LEU A 158 -10.47 -5.87 7.07
N GLU A 159 -10.52 -4.63 7.56
CA GLU A 159 -9.82 -3.48 7.00
C GLU A 159 -8.31 -3.74 6.89
N ALA A 160 -7.67 -4.16 7.99
CA ALA A 160 -6.25 -4.53 7.98
C ALA A 160 -5.96 -5.69 7.01
N ASN A 161 -6.81 -6.72 7.00
CA ASN A 161 -6.66 -7.85 6.08
C ASN A 161 -6.73 -7.42 4.60
N GLN A 162 -7.67 -6.51 4.26
CA GLN A 162 -7.79 -5.96 2.91
C GLN A 162 -6.57 -5.11 2.53
N ILE A 163 -6.04 -4.30 3.44
CA ILE A 163 -4.78 -3.57 3.23
C ILE A 163 -3.64 -4.55 2.94
N ILE A 164 -3.44 -5.55 3.79
CA ILE A 164 -2.35 -6.52 3.62
C ILE A 164 -2.49 -7.30 2.30
N GLY A 165 -3.70 -7.76 1.98
CA GLY A 165 -3.98 -8.48 0.75
C GLY A 165 -3.77 -7.62 -0.50
N TYR A 166 -4.24 -6.38 -0.48
CA TYR A 166 -4.05 -5.42 -1.56
C TYR A 166 -2.57 -5.12 -1.80
N PHE A 167 -1.80 -4.81 -0.74
CA PHE A 167 -0.35 -4.58 -0.86
C PHE A 167 0.39 -5.80 -1.40
N ASN A 168 0.03 -7.00 -0.93
CA ASN A 168 0.57 -8.24 -1.48
C ASN A 168 0.26 -8.41 -2.98
N TYR A 169 -0.92 -8.00 -3.45
CA TYR A 169 -1.24 -7.98 -4.88
C TYR A 169 -0.38 -6.96 -5.64
N VAL A 170 -0.36 -5.69 -5.22
CA VAL A 170 0.33 -4.63 -5.96
C VAL A 170 1.84 -4.79 -5.93
N ASN A 171 2.44 -5.22 -4.80
CA ASN A 171 3.88 -5.48 -4.72
C ASN A 171 4.30 -6.56 -5.73
N ARG A 172 3.48 -7.59 -5.94
CA ARG A 172 3.75 -8.65 -6.94
C ARG A 172 3.66 -8.13 -8.37
N CYS A 173 2.71 -7.24 -8.66
CA CYS A 173 2.64 -6.57 -9.96
C CYS A 173 3.86 -5.69 -10.21
N LEU A 174 4.25 -4.87 -9.23
CA LEU A 174 5.38 -3.95 -9.34
C LEU A 174 6.70 -4.69 -9.50
N ASN A 175 7.00 -5.62 -8.57
CA ASN A 175 8.25 -6.37 -8.59
C ASN A 175 8.32 -7.33 -9.79
N GLY A 176 7.20 -7.97 -10.15
CA GLY A 176 7.13 -8.91 -11.27
C GLY A 176 7.26 -8.25 -12.64
N LEU A 177 7.01 -6.94 -12.74
CA LEU A 177 7.07 -6.17 -13.99
C LEU A 177 8.18 -5.10 -13.97
N GLY A 178 9.00 -5.05 -12.92
CA GLY A 178 10.14 -4.14 -12.81
C GLY A 178 9.76 -2.67 -12.77
N VAL A 179 8.64 -2.35 -12.12
CA VAL A 179 8.14 -0.97 -12.07
C VAL A 179 9.01 -0.12 -11.15
N THR A 180 9.38 1.08 -11.61
CA THR A 180 10.20 2.04 -10.85
C THR A 180 9.51 3.40 -10.72
N THR A 181 9.98 4.23 -9.79
CA THR A 181 9.50 5.61 -9.58
C THR A 181 10.07 6.60 -10.61
N GLU A 182 10.76 6.12 -11.65
CA GLU A 182 11.29 6.96 -12.73
C GLU A 182 10.14 7.73 -13.42
N GLY A 183 10.12 9.06 -13.23
CA GLY A 183 9.13 9.96 -13.82
C GLY A 183 7.86 10.17 -12.99
N ASP A 184 7.73 9.53 -11.83
CA ASP A 184 6.61 9.73 -10.90
C ASP A 184 6.90 10.85 -9.90
N VAL A 185 5.83 11.40 -9.30
CA VAL A 185 5.92 12.21 -8.09
C VAL A 185 5.72 11.26 -6.91
N VAL A 186 6.70 11.18 -6.01
CA VAL A 186 6.65 10.25 -4.88
C VAL A 186 5.73 10.80 -3.78
N GLY A 187 4.78 9.96 -3.35
CA GLY A 187 3.82 10.31 -2.29
C GLY A 187 2.59 11.08 -2.79
N PHE A 188 1.53 11.06 -1.99
CA PHE A 188 0.25 11.71 -2.29
C PHE A 188 0.16 13.15 -1.77
N TYR A 189 0.77 13.42 -0.61
CA TYR A 189 0.76 14.74 0.00
C TYR A 189 1.88 15.61 -0.56
N LYS A 190 1.64 16.92 -0.68
CA LYS A 190 2.69 17.86 -1.06
C LYS A 190 3.68 18.00 0.09
N SER A 191 4.96 17.95 -0.21
CA SER A 191 6.00 18.44 0.69
C SER A 191 5.85 19.96 0.80
N ASP A 192 5.80 20.49 2.01
CA ASP A 192 5.84 21.94 2.27
C ASP A 192 7.20 22.56 1.90
#